data_AF-A0A524D6A8-F1
#
_entry.id   AF-A0A524D6A8-F1
#
_cell.length_a   1.000
_cell.length_b   1.000
_cell.length_c   1.000
_cell.angle_alpha   90.00
_cell.angle_beta   90.00
_cell.angle_gamma   90.00
#
_symmetry.space_group_name_H-M   'P 1'
#
loop_
_entity.id
_entity.type
_entity.pdbx_description
1 polymer ?
#
loop_
_entity_poly.entity_id
_entity_poly.type
_entity_poly.pdbx_seq_one_letter_code
_entity_poly.pdbx_strand_id
1 'polypeptide(L)'
;MAQHNWGWIHLARGKPRRRKFRRGHAPYLTRIRLYWCDSCNVPLTEMKDCSICGSTPRKVEISPPGDPFPAMEGHLERAIATIDAQYGHGVGKLLLPSSKTIVMNKVSSLDAMYEIVVDGYVVARLRFDIPKLGYTFLLTLEGARRVGSISKRKWVSIHDGVLKYLKDGANLMLPGIVGCDSEIEVDDEVWIINPDGHVVGAGIARMTGREMANETKGFAIKIRDVSDPQLPLVNQRIASWDDVVEANKTNLSTIEAEAVSFIKRMVASEDASVVVGFSGGKDSLVTYLLVERALGESPPIFFADTGIELPETVQFIEDFAESRGADIIGGEAGDQFWESVDIFGPPARDFRWCCKVLKLGPAAASIADDLGGKVLSFMGQRKLESFQRSVEPRVTEN
;
A
#
# COMPACT_ATOMS: atom_id res chain seq x y z
N MET A 1 -60.60 17.36 -43.23
CA MET A 1 -60.77 17.08 -41.79
C MET A 1 -60.28 15.66 -41.53
N ALA A 2 -59.01 15.51 -41.16
CA ALA A 2 -58.42 14.28 -40.64
C ALA A 2 -57.17 14.69 -39.87
N GLN A 3 -57.29 14.83 -38.55
CA GLN A 3 -56.18 15.11 -37.64
C GLN A 3 -55.56 13.78 -37.21
N HIS A 4 -54.26 13.64 -37.47
CA HIS A 4 -53.45 12.52 -36.99
C HIS A 4 -53.04 12.75 -35.53
N ASN A 5 -53.26 11.70 -34.75
CA ASN A 5 -53.05 11.60 -33.31
C ASN A 5 -51.57 11.26 -33.05
N TRP A 6 -50.80 12.17 -32.45
CA TRP A 6 -49.42 11.91 -32.00
C TRP A 6 -49.41 11.71 -30.48
N GLY A 7 -49.28 10.44 -30.07
CA GLY A 7 -49.12 10.05 -28.67
C GLY A 7 -47.68 10.29 -28.19
N TRP A 8 -47.55 11.02 -27.08
CA TRP A 8 -46.29 11.27 -26.40
C TRP A 8 -45.91 10.06 -25.53
N ILE A 9 -44.81 9.38 -25.88
CA ILE A 9 -44.21 8.32 -25.06
C ILE A 9 -43.35 8.98 -23.99
N HIS A 10 -43.81 8.93 -22.73
CA HIS A 10 -43.00 9.28 -21.57
C HIS A 10 -41.96 8.18 -21.31
N LEU A 11 -40.72 8.41 -21.75
CA LEU A 11 -39.55 7.63 -21.33
C LEU A 11 -39.19 8.01 -19.88
N ALA A 12 -39.63 7.16 -18.94
CA ALA A 12 -39.24 7.23 -17.53
C ALA A 12 -37.71 7.03 -17.39
N ARG A 13 -36.98 8.12 -17.16
CA ARG A 13 -35.56 8.06 -16.78
C ARG A 13 -35.44 7.44 -15.38
N GLY A 14 -35.00 6.19 -15.32
CA GLY A 14 -34.63 5.53 -14.09
C GLY A 14 -33.57 6.35 -13.34
N LYS A 15 -33.87 6.73 -12.08
CA LYS A 15 -32.90 7.41 -11.21
C LYS A 15 -31.69 6.49 -11.02
N PRO A 16 -30.45 6.96 -11.26
CA PRO A 16 -29.27 6.17 -10.92
C PRO A 16 -29.26 5.95 -9.41
N ARG A 17 -29.17 4.68 -8.98
CA ARG A 17 -28.96 4.30 -7.58
C ARG A 17 -27.67 4.96 -7.10
N ARG A 18 -27.77 6.13 -6.46
CA ARG A 18 -26.68 6.71 -5.67
C ARG A 18 -26.35 5.70 -4.56
N ARG A 19 -25.26 4.94 -4.75
CA ARG A 19 -24.61 4.22 -3.65
C ARG A 19 -24.30 5.26 -2.58
N LYS A 20 -24.98 5.19 -1.44
CA LYS A 20 -24.66 6.03 -0.27
C LYS A 20 -23.19 5.80 0.07
N PHE A 21 -22.36 6.81 -0.19
CA PHE A 21 -20.99 6.86 0.29
C PHE A 21 -21.05 6.87 1.82
N ARG A 22 -20.79 5.71 2.46
CA ARG A 22 -20.65 5.64 3.92
C ARG A 22 -19.30 6.29 4.25
N ARG A 23 -19.32 7.49 4.84
CA ARG A 23 -18.14 8.14 5.41
C ARG A 23 -17.45 7.14 6.35
N GLY A 24 -16.18 6.83 6.12
CA GLY A 24 -15.35 6.03 7.04
C GLY A 24 -14.69 4.77 6.45
N HIS A 25 -15.08 4.27 5.28
CA HIS A 25 -14.38 3.17 4.63
C HIS A 25 -13.45 3.67 3.52
N ALA A 26 -12.19 3.21 3.56
CA ALA A 26 -11.23 3.47 2.48
C ALA A 26 -11.82 3.01 1.13
N PRO A 27 -11.74 3.83 0.07
CA PRO A 27 -12.35 3.49 -1.20
C PRO A 27 -11.61 2.33 -1.87
N TYR A 28 -12.37 1.36 -2.40
CA TYR A 28 -11.85 0.42 -3.38
C TYR A 28 -11.68 1.15 -4.71
N LEU A 29 -10.44 1.48 -5.06
CA LEU A 29 -10.12 2.24 -6.28
C LEU A 29 -9.93 1.32 -7.49
N THR A 30 -9.36 0.14 -7.31
CA THR A 30 -9.25 -0.89 -8.34
C THR A 30 -9.22 -2.29 -7.70
N ARG A 31 -9.11 -3.33 -8.53
CA ARG A 31 -8.87 -4.70 -8.07
C ARG A 31 -7.55 -4.76 -7.31
N ILE A 32 -7.60 -5.22 -6.07
CA ILE A 32 -6.41 -5.50 -5.26
C ILE A 32 -5.67 -6.71 -5.87
N ARG A 33 -4.38 -6.54 -6.12
CA ARG A 33 -3.52 -7.51 -6.79
C ARG A 33 -2.38 -7.94 -5.86
N LEU A 34 -2.70 -8.83 -4.94
CA LEU A 34 -1.70 -9.53 -4.14
C LEU A 34 -2.10 -11.00 -4.00
N TYR A 35 -1.23 -11.86 -4.49
CA TYR A 35 -1.35 -13.30 -4.38
C TYR A 35 -0.04 -13.86 -3.80
N TRP A 36 -0.05 -15.10 -3.36
CA TRP A 36 1.11 -15.74 -2.76
C TRP A 36 1.29 -17.14 -3.32
N CYS A 37 2.50 -17.44 -3.77
CA CYS A 37 2.88 -18.81 -4.07
C CYS A 37 3.34 -19.47 -2.77
N ASP A 38 2.56 -20.39 -2.21
CA ASP A 38 2.92 -21.04 -0.95
C ASP A 38 4.12 -22.00 -1.10
N SER A 39 4.38 -22.54 -2.30
CA SER A 39 5.52 -23.45 -2.55
C SER A 39 6.87 -22.72 -2.63
N CYS A 40 6.94 -21.61 -3.37
CA CYS A 40 8.15 -20.78 -3.45
C CYS A 40 8.22 -19.70 -2.37
N ASN A 41 7.11 -19.48 -1.66
CA ASN A 41 6.94 -18.48 -0.61
C ASN A 41 7.25 -17.04 -1.06
N VAL A 42 6.68 -16.65 -2.20
CA VAL A 42 6.88 -15.34 -2.83
C VAL A 42 5.55 -14.69 -3.19
N PRO A 43 5.45 -13.34 -3.13
CA PRO A 43 4.30 -12.62 -3.63
C PRO A 43 4.19 -12.70 -5.16
N LEU A 44 2.96 -12.86 -5.67
CA LEU A 44 2.63 -12.74 -7.09
C LEU A 44 1.68 -11.57 -7.33
N THR A 45 1.80 -10.97 -8.52
CA THR A 45 1.05 -9.78 -8.95
C THR A 45 -0.26 -10.11 -9.67
N GLU A 46 -0.46 -11.36 -10.10
CA GLU A 46 -1.69 -11.85 -10.73
C GLU A 46 -2.06 -13.26 -10.24
N MET A 47 -3.33 -13.62 -10.43
CA MET A 47 -3.83 -14.98 -10.20
C MET A 47 -3.43 -15.87 -11.39
N LYS A 48 -2.13 -16.10 -11.52
CA LYS A 48 -1.51 -16.98 -12.53
C LYS A 48 -0.49 -17.87 -11.83
N ASP A 49 -0.25 -19.05 -12.40
CA ASP A 49 0.67 -20.01 -11.83
C ASP A 49 2.09 -19.43 -11.70
N CYS A 50 2.78 -19.81 -10.63
CA CYS A 50 4.14 -19.36 -10.35
C CYS A 50 5.09 -19.84 -11.46
N SER A 51 5.89 -18.93 -12.04
CA SER A 51 6.82 -19.29 -13.13
C SER A 51 7.96 -20.22 -12.68
N ILE A 52 8.23 -20.31 -11.37
CA ILE A 52 9.27 -21.19 -10.81
C ILE A 52 8.75 -22.61 -10.60
N CYS A 53 7.61 -22.78 -9.91
CA CYS A 53 7.13 -24.10 -9.48
C CYS A 53 5.83 -24.57 -10.13
N GLY A 54 5.15 -23.73 -10.91
CA GLY A 54 3.87 -24.05 -11.54
C GLY A 54 2.67 -24.10 -10.60
N SER A 55 2.83 -23.81 -9.30
CA SER A 55 1.70 -23.85 -8.36
C SER A 55 0.75 -22.68 -8.59
N THR A 56 -0.56 -22.94 -8.49
CA THR A 56 -1.58 -21.90 -8.43
C THR A 56 -1.47 -21.12 -7.12
N PRO A 57 -1.44 -19.77 -7.16
CA PRO A 57 -1.27 -18.97 -5.98
C PRO A 57 -2.55 -18.80 -5.17
N ARG A 58 -2.39 -18.48 -3.89
CA ARG A 58 -3.48 -18.09 -2.99
C ARG A 58 -3.66 -16.58 -3.00
N LYS A 59 -4.90 -16.09 -2.94
CA LYS A 59 -5.17 -14.67 -2.77
C LYS A 59 -4.81 -14.22 -1.34
N VAL A 60 -4.11 -13.09 -1.23
CA VAL A 60 -3.83 -12.47 0.08
C VAL A 60 -4.88 -11.40 0.35
N GLU A 61 -5.57 -11.52 1.48
CA GLU A 61 -6.56 -10.52 1.90
C GLU A 61 -5.85 -9.37 2.62
N ILE A 62 -5.69 -8.26 1.89
CA ILE A 62 -5.17 -6.99 2.41
C ILE A 62 -6.25 -5.91 2.35
N SER A 63 -6.12 -4.91 3.21
CA SER A 63 -7.07 -3.81 3.28
C SER A 63 -6.91 -2.82 2.11
N PRO A 64 -7.99 -2.17 1.65
CA PRO A 64 -7.91 -1.10 0.66
C PRO A 64 -7.07 0.11 1.14
N PRO A 65 -6.42 0.86 0.24
CA PRO A 65 -6.54 0.81 -1.22
C PRO A 65 -5.90 -0.41 -1.89
N GLY A 66 -5.05 -1.16 -1.17
CA GLY A 66 -4.43 -2.39 -1.69
C GLY A 66 -3.32 -2.09 -2.70
N ASP A 67 -2.39 -1.22 -2.32
CA ASP A 67 -1.17 -0.84 -3.06
C ASP A 67 0.05 -1.47 -2.35
N PRO A 68 0.22 -2.80 -2.41
CA PRO A 68 1.31 -3.48 -1.71
C PRO A 68 2.66 -3.16 -2.36
N PHE A 69 3.70 -3.05 -1.53
CA PHE A 69 5.07 -2.78 -1.97
C PHE A 69 6.09 -3.60 -1.15
N PRO A 70 7.29 -3.84 -1.70
CA PRO A 70 8.41 -4.42 -0.95
C PRO A 70 8.68 -3.66 0.34
N ALA A 71 8.79 -4.34 1.47
CA ALA A 71 9.17 -3.68 2.72
C ALA A 71 10.62 -3.21 2.63
N MET A 72 10.82 -1.90 2.47
CA MET A 72 12.14 -1.29 2.41
C MET A 72 12.83 -1.29 3.78
N GLU A 73 14.16 -1.20 3.80
CA GLU A 73 15.01 -1.25 5.00
C GLU A 73 14.49 -0.35 6.13
N GLY A 74 14.31 0.95 5.89
CA GLY A 74 13.83 1.87 6.92
C GLY A 74 12.41 1.56 7.44
N HIS A 75 11.56 0.86 6.67
CA HIS A 75 10.28 0.36 7.19
C HIS A 75 10.48 -0.86 8.10
N LEU A 76 11.36 -1.78 7.70
CA LEU A 76 11.69 -2.97 8.47
C LEU A 76 12.36 -2.63 9.79
N GLU A 77 13.32 -1.70 9.79
CA GLU A 77 13.98 -1.22 11.00
C GLU A 77 12.98 -0.67 12.02
N ARG A 78 12.07 0.22 11.56
CA ARG A 78 10.99 0.76 12.40
C ARG A 78 10.09 -0.34 12.93
N ALA A 79 9.65 -1.26 12.07
CA ALA A 79 8.78 -2.36 12.49
C ALA A 79 9.45 -3.28 13.53
N ILE A 80 10.71 -3.68 13.28
CA ILE A 80 11.50 -4.52 14.17
C ILE A 80 11.70 -3.84 15.51
N ALA A 81 12.09 -2.56 15.52
CA ALA A 81 12.28 -1.80 16.75
C ALA A 81 10.98 -1.69 17.56
N THR A 82 9.84 -1.45 16.90
CA THR A 82 8.53 -1.40 17.57
C THR A 82 8.13 -2.75 18.15
N ILE A 83 8.34 -3.85 17.41
CA ILE A 83 8.05 -5.21 17.91
C ILE A 83 8.92 -5.54 19.12
N ASP A 84 10.22 -5.25 19.04
CA ASP A 84 11.17 -5.51 20.13
C ASP A 84 10.81 -4.72 21.39
N ALA A 85 10.39 -3.47 21.24
CA ALA A 85 9.93 -2.64 22.35
C ALA A 85 8.69 -3.24 23.05
N GLN A 86 7.73 -3.80 22.29
CA GLN A 86 6.50 -4.34 22.86
C GLN A 86 6.63 -5.77 23.40
N TYR A 87 7.38 -6.64 22.71
CA TYR A 87 7.40 -8.09 22.98
C TYR A 87 8.75 -8.64 23.40
N GLY A 88 9.78 -7.79 23.48
CA GLY A 88 11.13 -8.15 23.93
C GLY A 88 12.14 -8.20 22.80
N HIS A 89 13.40 -7.95 23.16
CA HIS A 89 14.53 -7.87 22.22
C HIS A 89 14.68 -9.14 21.37
N GLY A 90 14.80 -8.97 20.04
CA GLY A 90 15.00 -10.04 19.08
C GLY A 90 13.71 -10.64 18.50
N VAL A 91 12.54 -10.37 19.09
CA VAL A 91 11.24 -10.85 18.59
C VAL A 91 10.94 -10.28 17.21
N GLY A 92 11.30 -9.02 16.94
CA GLY A 92 11.12 -8.36 15.66
C GLY A 92 11.84 -9.08 14.53
N LYS A 93 13.10 -9.49 14.73
CA LYS A 93 13.88 -10.22 13.72
C LYS A 93 13.38 -11.65 13.51
N LEU A 94 12.83 -12.29 14.54
CA LEU A 94 12.22 -13.61 14.43
C LEU A 94 10.88 -13.55 13.69
N LEU A 95 10.10 -12.48 13.90
CA LEU A 95 8.81 -12.29 13.23
C LEU A 95 8.94 -11.78 11.80
N LEU A 96 9.92 -10.90 11.56
CA LEU A 96 10.24 -10.28 10.26
C LEU A 96 11.67 -10.65 9.81
N PRO A 97 11.94 -11.93 9.52
CA PRO A 97 13.28 -12.38 9.17
C PRO A 97 13.69 -11.92 7.77
N SER A 98 14.97 -11.56 7.60
CA SER A 98 15.54 -11.14 6.31
C SER A 98 15.59 -12.25 5.25
N SER A 99 15.42 -13.52 5.64
CA SER A 99 15.33 -14.67 4.74
C SER A 99 13.96 -14.80 4.05
N LYS A 100 13.08 -13.82 4.20
CA LYS A 100 11.72 -13.81 3.66
C LYS A 100 11.48 -12.57 2.82
N THR A 101 10.60 -12.72 1.84
CA THR A 101 10.01 -11.59 1.13
C THR A 101 8.90 -10.99 1.99
N ILE A 102 9.12 -9.77 2.48
CA ILE A 102 8.15 -9.07 3.33
C ILE A 102 7.49 -7.97 2.50
N VAL A 103 6.17 -7.97 2.48
CA VAL A 103 5.36 -7.00 1.73
C VAL A 103 4.65 -6.09 2.72
N MET A 104 4.59 -4.81 2.44
CA MET A 104 3.79 -3.86 3.21
C MET A 104 2.67 -3.30 2.36
N ASN A 105 1.53 -3.01 2.99
CA ASN A 105 0.39 -2.39 2.33
C ASN A 105 -0.07 -1.18 3.16
N LYS A 106 -0.14 -0.01 2.52
CA LYS A 106 -0.64 1.20 3.18
C LYS A 106 -2.14 1.07 3.41
N VAL A 107 -2.58 1.38 4.62
CA VAL A 107 -4.00 1.34 5.01
C VAL A 107 -4.44 2.70 5.52
N SER A 108 -5.74 3.01 5.38
CA SER A 108 -6.28 4.28 5.86
C SER A 108 -6.31 4.33 7.38
N SER A 109 -5.71 5.38 7.93
CA SER A 109 -5.72 5.74 9.35
C SER A 109 -5.61 7.26 9.47
N LEU A 110 -5.69 7.80 10.70
CA LEU A 110 -5.47 9.22 10.97
C LEU A 110 -4.07 9.67 10.53
N ASP A 111 -3.08 8.79 10.66
CA ASP A 111 -1.70 8.98 10.25
C ASP A 111 -1.17 7.72 9.55
N ALA A 112 0.15 7.59 9.38
CA ALA A 112 0.81 6.47 8.75
C ALA A 112 0.42 5.14 9.38
N MET A 113 -0.09 4.22 8.55
CA MET A 113 -0.41 2.88 8.98
C MET A 113 -0.19 1.89 7.84
N TYR A 114 0.43 0.76 8.19
CA TYR A 114 0.81 -0.26 7.22
C TYR A 114 0.46 -1.65 7.74
N GLU A 115 -0.16 -2.46 6.89
CA GLU A 115 -0.19 -3.91 7.07
C GLU A 115 1.16 -4.51 6.70
N ILE A 116 1.64 -5.47 7.48
CA ILE A 116 2.86 -6.23 7.20
C ILE A 116 2.46 -7.66 6.85
N VAL A 117 2.88 -8.13 5.69
CA VAL A 117 2.56 -9.45 5.14
C VAL A 117 3.83 -10.30 5.09
N VAL A 118 3.76 -11.48 5.70
CA VAL A 118 4.82 -12.49 5.71
C VAL A 118 4.18 -13.85 5.41
N ASP A 119 4.80 -14.63 4.52
CA ASP A 119 4.28 -15.92 4.02
C ASP A 119 2.83 -15.84 3.47
N GLY A 120 2.43 -14.67 2.98
CA GLY A 120 1.09 -14.43 2.43
C GLY A 120 0.00 -14.26 3.49
N TYR A 121 0.38 -13.95 4.73
CA TYR A 121 -0.55 -13.60 5.80
C TYR A 121 -0.21 -12.22 6.36
N VAL A 122 -1.23 -11.40 6.61
CA VAL A 122 -1.04 -10.16 7.37
C VAL A 122 -0.70 -10.57 8.79
N VAL A 123 0.55 -10.39 9.20
CA VAL A 123 0.99 -10.72 10.56
C VAL A 123 0.71 -9.55 11.50
N ALA A 124 0.67 -8.31 10.99
CA ALA A 124 0.49 -7.15 11.85
C ALA A 124 0.06 -5.89 11.11
N ARG A 125 -0.24 -4.87 11.91
CA ARG A 125 -0.34 -3.50 11.44
C ARG A 125 0.59 -2.59 12.24
N LEU A 126 1.48 -1.87 11.57
CA LEU A 126 2.33 -0.84 12.14
C LEU A 126 1.62 0.49 12.01
N ARG A 127 1.22 1.11 13.13
CA ARG A 127 0.48 2.38 13.16
C ARG A 127 1.30 3.45 13.85
N PHE A 128 1.40 4.63 13.26
CA PHE A 128 1.91 5.81 13.93
C PHE A 128 0.85 6.38 14.88
N ASP A 129 1.17 6.43 16.17
CA ASP A 129 0.33 7.00 17.21
C ASP A 129 0.75 8.44 17.50
N ILE A 130 -0.07 9.38 17.02
CA ILE A 130 0.15 10.82 17.18
C ILE A 130 0.41 11.20 18.66
N PRO A 131 -0.36 10.73 19.67
CA PRO A 131 -0.11 11.11 21.05
C PRO A 131 1.23 10.61 21.61
N LYS A 132 1.72 9.49 21.09
CA LYS A 132 3.00 8.87 21.51
C LYS A 132 4.19 9.36 20.67
N LEU A 133 3.93 10.06 19.56
CA LEU A 133 4.93 10.41 18.55
C LEU A 133 5.81 9.22 18.14
N GLY A 134 5.18 8.04 18.03
CA GLY A 134 5.88 6.78 17.81
C GLY A 134 4.98 5.73 17.19
N TYR A 135 5.56 4.59 16.82
CA TYR A 135 4.80 3.49 16.23
C TYR A 135 4.33 2.49 17.28
N THR A 136 3.13 1.95 17.08
CA THR A 136 2.61 0.77 17.78
C THR A 136 2.36 -0.35 16.77
N PHE A 137 2.78 -1.54 17.15
CA PHE A 137 2.52 -2.79 16.47
C PHE A 137 1.23 -3.41 16.98
N LEU A 138 0.21 -3.42 16.12
CA LEU A 138 -1.10 -3.99 16.37
C LEU A 138 -1.14 -5.43 15.86
N LEU A 139 -1.43 -6.38 16.75
CA LEU A 139 -1.43 -7.80 16.41
C LEU A 139 -2.58 -8.16 15.46
N THR A 140 -2.31 -8.90 14.41
CA THR A 140 -3.39 -9.73 13.84
C THR A 140 -3.49 -11.02 14.64
N LEU A 141 -4.53 -11.81 14.40
CA LEU A 141 -4.62 -13.16 14.95
C LEU A 141 -3.43 -14.05 14.55
N GLU A 142 -2.98 -13.99 13.29
CA GLU A 142 -1.80 -14.73 12.84
C GLU A 142 -0.50 -14.19 13.48
N GLY A 143 -0.39 -12.87 13.61
CA GLY A 143 0.69 -12.24 14.36
C GLY A 143 0.75 -12.69 15.81
N ALA A 144 -0.39 -12.77 16.49
CA ALA A 144 -0.49 -13.23 17.87
C ALA A 144 -0.02 -14.67 18.00
N ARG A 145 -0.38 -15.56 17.06
CA ARG A 145 0.11 -16.95 17.04
C ARG A 145 1.62 -17.02 16.86
N ARG A 146 2.18 -16.23 15.93
CA ARG A 146 3.62 -16.20 15.70
C ARG A 146 4.37 -15.62 16.90
N VAL A 147 3.95 -14.47 17.42
CA VAL A 147 4.53 -13.84 18.61
C VAL A 147 4.44 -14.76 19.83
N GLY A 148 3.29 -15.40 20.07
CA GLY A 148 3.12 -16.34 21.18
C GLY A 148 4.04 -17.57 21.11
N SER A 149 4.58 -17.91 19.94
CA SER A 149 5.56 -18.98 19.78
C SER A 149 7.01 -18.56 20.06
N ILE A 150 7.30 -17.25 20.10
CA ILE A 150 8.67 -16.70 20.19
C ILE A 150 8.87 -15.69 21.34
N SER A 151 7.79 -15.21 21.96
CA SER A 151 7.81 -14.26 23.08
C SER A 151 7.08 -14.82 24.30
N LYS A 152 7.52 -14.40 25.48
CA LYS A 152 6.87 -14.68 26.77
C LYS A 152 6.23 -13.44 27.40
N ARG A 153 6.10 -12.36 26.64
CA ARG A 153 5.55 -11.08 27.10
C ARG A 153 4.14 -10.86 26.55
N LYS A 154 3.31 -10.13 27.31
CA LYS A 154 1.98 -9.65 26.92
C LYS A 154 0.97 -10.78 26.64
N TRP A 155 1.06 -11.88 27.40
CA TRP A 155 0.14 -13.00 27.31
C TRP A 155 -0.98 -12.94 28.34
N VAL A 156 -2.15 -13.46 27.99
CA VAL A 156 -3.30 -13.64 28.89
C VAL A 156 -3.91 -15.02 28.67
N SER A 157 -4.04 -15.81 29.73
CA SER A 157 -4.68 -17.13 29.70
C SER A 157 -6.13 -17.06 30.17
N ILE A 158 -7.03 -17.74 29.47
CA ILE A 158 -8.47 -17.75 29.79
C ILE A 158 -8.95 -19.10 30.33
N HIS A 159 -10.02 -19.08 31.12
CA HIS A 159 -10.69 -20.29 31.59
C HIS A 159 -11.32 -21.08 30.44
N ASP A 160 -11.48 -22.39 30.63
CA ASP A 160 -12.23 -23.21 29.69
C ASP A 160 -13.69 -22.72 29.58
N GLY A 161 -14.25 -22.82 28.39
CA GLY A 161 -15.58 -22.32 28.08
C GLY A 161 -15.70 -20.80 27.94
N VAL A 162 -14.65 -20.00 28.19
CA VAL A 162 -14.66 -18.54 27.94
C VAL A 162 -14.64 -18.24 26.44
N LEU A 163 -13.94 -19.06 25.65
CA LEU A 163 -13.74 -18.85 24.21
C LEU A 163 -15.04 -18.68 23.43
N LYS A 164 -16.10 -19.43 23.79
CA LYS A 164 -17.40 -19.34 23.10
C LYS A 164 -18.00 -17.93 23.21
N TYR A 165 -17.90 -17.31 24.38
CA TYR A 165 -18.42 -15.95 24.60
C TYR A 165 -17.61 -14.89 23.85
N LEU A 166 -16.29 -15.06 23.78
CA LEU A 166 -15.44 -14.15 23.02
C LEU A 166 -15.77 -14.21 21.53
N LYS A 167 -16.03 -15.42 20.99
CA LYS A 167 -16.48 -15.60 19.60
C LYS A 167 -17.85 -14.96 19.33
N ASP A 168 -18.72 -14.89 20.34
CA ASP A 168 -20.00 -14.18 20.27
C ASP A 168 -19.85 -12.64 20.37
N GLY A 169 -18.62 -12.12 20.40
CA GLY A 169 -18.30 -10.70 20.42
C GLY A 169 -18.17 -10.09 21.81
N ALA A 170 -18.15 -10.92 22.87
CA ALA A 170 -17.90 -10.44 24.23
C ALA A 170 -16.46 -9.96 24.40
N ASN A 171 -16.30 -8.99 25.30
CA ASN A 171 -14.99 -8.61 25.81
C ASN A 171 -14.55 -9.53 26.96
N LEU A 172 -13.25 -9.64 27.19
CA LEU A 172 -12.73 -10.46 28.28
C LEU A 172 -12.83 -9.70 29.60
N MET A 173 -13.70 -10.20 30.46
CA MET A 173 -13.85 -9.74 31.84
C MET A 173 -12.89 -10.51 32.75
N LEU A 174 -12.49 -9.89 33.85
CA LEU A 174 -11.52 -10.45 34.78
C LEU A 174 -11.84 -11.88 35.28
N PRO A 175 -13.10 -12.24 35.60
CA PRO A 175 -13.43 -13.62 35.99
C PRO A 175 -13.15 -14.69 34.91
N GLY A 176 -12.92 -14.28 33.67
CA GLY A 176 -12.54 -15.18 32.59
C GLY A 176 -11.03 -15.44 32.47
N ILE A 177 -10.20 -14.78 33.28
CA ILE A 177 -8.73 -14.86 33.22
C ILE A 177 -8.21 -15.84 34.27
N VAL A 178 -7.38 -16.79 33.82
CA VAL A 178 -6.65 -17.74 34.68
C VAL A 178 -5.32 -17.13 35.16
N GLY A 179 -4.65 -16.40 34.27
CA GLY A 179 -3.36 -15.78 34.56
C GLY A 179 -2.92 -14.88 33.41
N CYS A 180 -1.95 -14.02 33.65
CA CYS A 180 -1.42 -13.10 32.64
C CYS A 180 0.03 -12.72 32.96
N ASP A 181 0.67 -12.10 31.98
CA ASP A 181 1.93 -11.39 32.19
C ASP A 181 1.71 -10.17 33.11
N SER A 182 2.43 -10.12 34.22
CA SER A 182 2.35 -9.02 35.20
C SER A 182 2.90 -7.69 34.68
N GLU A 183 3.69 -7.70 33.60
CA GLU A 183 4.24 -6.49 32.96
C GLU A 183 3.27 -5.87 31.92
N ILE A 184 2.04 -6.38 31.79
CA ILE A 184 1.03 -5.75 30.94
C ILE A 184 0.65 -4.38 31.51
N GLU A 185 0.69 -3.36 30.67
CA GLU A 185 0.20 -2.01 30.95
C GLU A 185 -1.11 -1.74 30.19
N VAL A 186 -1.85 -0.72 30.61
CA VAL A 186 -3.07 -0.30 29.89
C VAL A 186 -2.71 0.13 28.46
N ASP A 187 -3.56 -0.23 27.49
CA ASP A 187 -3.37 -0.04 26.06
C ASP A 187 -2.28 -0.91 25.40
N ASP A 188 -1.68 -1.86 26.12
CA ASP A 188 -0.82 -2.86 25.50
C ASP A 188 -1.61 -3.80 24.59
N GLU A 189 -0.96 -4.19 23.51
CA GLU A 189 -1.41 -5.23 22.60
C GLU A 189 -1.05 -6.60 23.21
N VAL A 190 -2.07 -7.43 23.41
CA VAL A 190 -1.93 -8.72 24.10
C VAL A 190 -2.37 -9.88 23.21
N TRP A 191 -1.77 -11.04 23.41
CA TRP A 191 -2.19 -12.30 22.81
C TRP A 191 -2.81 -13.21 23.88
N ILE A 192 -3.88 -13.90 23.50
CA ILE A 192 -4.75 -14.65 24.40
C ILE A 192 -4.59 -16.14 24.15
N ILE A 193 -4.33 -16.91 25.19
CA ILE A 193 -4.18 -18.38 25.13
C ILE A 193 -5.31 -19.11 25.85
N ASN A 194 -5.64 -20.29 25.34
CA ASN A 194 -6.49 -21.24 26.05
C ASN A 194 -5.68 -22.02 27.11
N PRO A 195 -6.34 -22.87 27.94
CA PRO A 195 -5.66 -23.70 28.94
C PRO A 195 -4.60 -24.65 28.36
N ASP A 196 -4.72 -25.04 27.09
CA ASP A 196 -3.75 -25.89 26.40
C ASP A 196 -2.52 -25.12 25.89
N GLY A 197 -2.45 -23.80 26.11
CA GLY A 197 -1.34 -22.95 25.69
C GLY A 197 -1.40 -22.49 24.23
N HIS A 198 -2.49 -22.74 23.50
CA HIS A 198 -2.66 -22.30 22.13
C HIS A 198 -3.24 -20.88 22.07
N VAL A 199 -2.70 -20.05 21.17
CA VAL A 199 -3.24 -18.71 20.93
C VAL A 199 -4.60 -18.79 20.26
N VAL A 200 -5.60 -18.17 20.88
CA VAL A 200 -6.99 -18.12 20.44
C VAL A 200 -7.47 -16.72 20.09
N GLY A 201 -6.74 -15.67 20.46
CA GLY A 201 -7.16 -14.31 20.17
C GLY A 201 -6.08 -13.25 20.38
N ALA A 202 -6.43 -12.03 20.01
CA ALA A 202 -5.65 -10.83 20.20
C ALA A 202 -6.56 -9.68 20.65
N GLY A 203 -6.02 -8.80 21.49
CA GLY A 203 -6.79 -7.69 22.05
C GLY A 203 -5.93 -6.58 22.62
N ILE A 204 -6.60 -5.63 23.25
CA ILE A 204 -5.97 -4.47 23.89
C ILE A 204 -6.29 -4.49 25.38
N ALA A 205 -5.27 -4.37 26.21
CA ALA A 205 -5.40 -4.30 27.66
C ALA A 205 -6.16 -3.04 28.11
N ARG A 206 -7.05 -3.22 29.08
CA ARG A 206 -7.85 -2.19 29.74
C ARG A 206 -7.61 -2.15 31.25
N MET A 207 -6.81 -3.10 31.73
CA MET A 207 -6.27 -3.19 33.08
C MET A 207 -4.78 -3.54 32.94
N THR A 208 -3.99 -3.20 33.94
CA THR A 208 -2.61 -3.68 34.07
C THR A 208 -2.59 -5.16 34.45
N GLY A 209 -1.49 -5.86 34.17
CA GLY A 209 -1.30 -7.25 34.58
C GLY A 209 -1.36 -7.43 36.11
N ARG A 210 -0.92 -6.42 36.87
CA ARG A 210 -1.01 -6.41 38.34
C ARG A 210 -2.45 -6.28 38.83
N GLU A 211 -3.25 -5.43 38.21
CA GLU A 211 -4.67 -5.33 38.53
C GLU A 211 -5.41 -6.63 38.17
N MET A 212 -5.07 -7.23 37.02
CA MET A 212 -5.64 -8.53 36.64
C MET A 212 -5.28 -9.65 37.62
N ALA A 213 -4.13 -9.58 38.29
CA ALA A 213 -3.74 -10.57 39.29
C ALA A 213 -4.39 -10.36 40.66
N ASN A 214 -4.72 -9.12 41.03
CA ASN A 214 -5.10 -8.77 42.40
C ASN A 214 -6.60 -8.46 42.58
N GLU A 215 -7.28 -8.04 41.52
CA GLU A 215 -8.69 -7.66 41.58
C GLU A 215 -9.63 -8.84 41.32
N THR A 216 -10.91 -8.70 41.68
CA THR A 216 -11.91 -9.78 41.51
C THR A 216 -12.90 -9.54 40.37
N LYS A 217 -13.02 -8.29 39.89
CA LYS A 217 -13.92 -7.88 38.80
C LYS A 217 -13.28 -6.76 37.99
N GLY A 218 -13.61 -6.71 36.70
CA GLY A 218 -13.14 -5.64 35.82
C GLY A 218 -13.24 -6.00 34.34
N PHE A 219 -13.22 -4.98 33.49
CA PHE A 219 -13.09 -5.14 32.04
C PHE A 219 -11.61 -5.21 31.70
N ALA A 220 -11.09 -6.41 31.50
CA ALA A 220 -9.65 -6.65 31.42
C ALA A 220 -9.11 -6.43 30.00
N ILE A 221 -9.66 -7.11 28.99
CA ILE A 221 -9.15 -7.04 27.61
C ILE A 221 -10.29 -6.73 26.63
N LYS A 222 -10.11 -5.69 25.82
CA LYS A 222 -10.94 -5.43 24.65
C LYS A 222 -10.54 -6.38 23.53
N ILE A 223 -11.43 -7.29 23.15
CA ILE A 223 -11.15 -8.26 22.08
C ILE A 223 -11.18 -7.56 20.72
N ARG A 224 -10.17 -7.83 19.89
CA ARG A 224 -10.15 -7.41 18.49
C ARG A 224 -10.45 -8.57 17.55
N ASP A 225 -9.74 -9.68 17.74
CA ASP A 225 -9.84 -10.88 16.90
C ASP A 225 -9.81 -12.13 17.78
N VAL A 226 -10.60 -13.15 17.41
CA VAL A 226 -10.69 -14.43 18.13
C VAL A 226 -11.01 -15.57 17.16
N SER A 227 -10.49 -16.76 17.43
CA SER A 227 -10.68 -17.96 16.61
C SER A 227 -10.49 -19.23 17.43
N ASP A 228 -10.74 -20.38 16.79
CA ASP A 228 -10.28 -21.66 17.32
C ASP A 228 -8.75 -21.73 17.47
N PRO A 229 -8.25 -22.54 18.43
CA PRO A 229 -6.83 -22.85 18.56
C PRO A 229 -6.24 -23.33 17.23
N GLN A 230 -5.19 -22.67 16.76
CA GLN A 230 -4.42 -23.10 15.59
C GLN A 230 -2.94 -22.76 15.78
N LEU A 231 -2.08 -23.59 15.19
CA LEU A 231 -0.65 -23.31 15.12
C LEU A 231 -0.37 -22.11 14.19
N PRO A 232 0.73 -21.38 14.42
CA PRO A 232 1.14 -20.30 13.53
C PRO A 232 1.45 -20.84 12.13
N LEU A 233 1.01 -20.11 11.11
CA LEU A 233 1.17 -20.47 9.71
C LEU A 233 2.52 -19.96 9.20
N VAL A 234 3.61 -20.63 9.61
CA VAL A 234 4.98 -20.27 9.22
C VAL A 234 5.48 -21.19 8.12
N ASN A 235 5.87 -20.60 6.99
CA ASN A 235 6.54 -21.33 5.93
C ASN A 235 8.03 -21.48 6.27
N GLN A 236 8.68 -22.61 5.98
CA GLN A 236 10.13 -22.78 6.20
C GLN A 236 10.99 -22.40 4.98
N ARG A 237 10.36 -22.20 3.82
CA ARG A 237 11.00 -21.79 2.56
C ARG A 237 11.64 -20.40 2.70
N ILE A 238 12.92 -20.31 2.39
CA ILE A 238 13.65 -19.05 2.21
C ILE A 238 13.35 -18.51 0.82
N ALA A 239 13.19 -17.19 0.69
CA ALA A 239 12.93 -16.53 -0.58
C ALA A 239 13.58 -15.15 -0.62
N SER A 240 14.10 -14.77 -1.80
CA SER A 240 14.65 -13.44 -2.10
C SER A 240 13.74 -12.64 -3.02
N TRP A 241 14.05 -11.36 -3.22
CA TRP A 241 13.36 -10.55 -4.23
C TRP A 241 13.68 -10.98 -5.68
N ASP A 242 14.82 -11.64 -5.92
CA ASP A 242 15.12 -12.24 -7.22
C ASP A 242 14.17 -13.41 -7.51
N ASP A 243 13.85 -14.22 -6.49
CA ASP A 243 12.85 -15.28 -6.61
C ASP A 243 11.46 -14.70 -6.92
N VAL A 244 11.14 -13.51 -6.39
CA VAL A 244 9.88 -12.82 -6.71
C VAL A 244 9.83 -12.42 -8.18
N VAL A 245 10.92 -11.84 -8.69
CA VAL A 245 11.01 -11.42 -10.10
C VAL A 245 10.88 -12.64 -11.01
N GLU A 246 11.63 -13.71 -10.74
CA GLU A 246 11.56 -14.92 -11.56
C GLU A 246 10.17 -15.58 -11.47
N ALA A 247 9.56 -15.66 -10.29
CA ALA A 247 8.21 -16.20 -10.11
C ALA A 247 7.14 -15.44 -10.91
N ASN A 248 7.30 -14.13 -11.09
CA ASN A 248 6.39 -13.27 -11.83
C ASN A 248 6.76 -13.10 -13.32
N LYS A 249 7.87 -13.66 -13.79
CA LYS A 249 8.46 -13.42 -15.12
C LYS A 249 7.47 -13.55 -16.28
N THR A 250 6.75 -14.66 -16.37
CA THR A 250 5.77 -14.88 -17.45
C THR A 250 4.68 -13.80 -17.47
N ASN A 251 4.23 -13.39 -16.28
CA ASN A 251 3.23 -12.34 -16.15
C ASN A 251 3.81 -10.97 -16.53
N LEU A 252 5.00 -10.65 -16.04
CA LEU A 252 5.69 -9.39 -16.36
C LEU A 252 5.95 -9.27 -17.86
N SER A 253 6.43 -10.32 -18.53
CA SER A 253 6.63 -10.33 -19.98
C SER A 253 5.32 -10.12 -20.75
N THR A 254 4.20 -10.65 -20.26
CA THR A 254 2.88 -10.43 -20.88
C THR A 254 2.45 -8.97 -20.75
N ILE A 255 2.62 -8.37 -19.57
CA ILE A 255 2.28 -6.96 -19.30
C ILE A 255 3.18 -6.03 -20.11
N GLU A 256 4.48 -6.30 -20.16
CA GLU A 256 5.47 -5.56 -20.97
C GLU A 256 5.11 -5.60 -22.45
N ALA A 257 4.79 -6.79 -23.00
CA ALA A 257 4.43 -6.94 -24.40
C ALA A 257 3.13 -6.18 -24.75
N GLU A 258 2.13 -6.19 -23.86
CA GLU A 258 0.90 -5.39 -24.02
C GLU A 258 1.21 -3.89 -24.05
N ALA A 259 2.01 -3.41 -23.09
CA ALA A 259 2.37 -2.01 -22.96
C ALA A 259 3.18 -1.50 -24.16
N VAL A 260 4.19 -2.25 -24.61
CA VAL A 260 4.97 -1.93 -25.82
C VAL A 260 4.07 -1.90 -27.05
N SER A 261 3.17 -2.87 -27.18
CA SER A 261 2.21 -2.90 -28.31
C SER A 261 1.24 -1.71 -28.27
N PHE A 262 0.82 -1.28 -27.08
CA PHE A 262 -0.01 -0.10 -26.90
C PHE A 262 0.72 1.18 -27.30
N ILE A 263 1.96 1.37 -26.85
CA ILE A 263 2.80 2.53 -27.19
C ILE A 263 2.99 2.61 -28.70
N LYS A 264 3.38 1.51 -29.35
CA LYS A 264 3.56 1.45 -30.82
C LYS A 264 2.32 1.86 -31.59
N ARG A 265 1.13 1.42 -31.15
CA ARG A 265 -0.14 1.81 -31.78
C ARG A 265 -0.42 3.30 -31.63
N MET A 266 -0.15 3.87 -30.45
CA MET A 266 -0.38 5.30 -30.21
C MET A 266 0.54 6.18 -31.05
N VAL A 267 1.82 5.83 -31.12
CA VAL A 267 2.81 6.55 -31.93
C VAL A 267 2.46 6.44 -33.42
N ALA A 268 1.96 5.30 -33.89
CA ALA A 268 1.55 5.14 -35.28
C ALA A 268 0.23 5.85 -35.64
N SER A 269 -0.63 6.14 -34.66
CA SER A 269 -1.93 6.79 -34.89
C SER A 269 -1.88 8.32 -34.84
N GLU A 270 -0.83 8.88 -34.27
CA GLU A 270 -0.70 10.32 -34.02
C GLU A 270 0.50 10.87 -34.78
N ASP A 271 0.29 11.90 -35.60
CA ASP A 271 1.37 12.69 -36.19
C ASP A 271 1.81 13.74 -35.16
N ALA A 272 2.58 13.29 -34.15
CA ALA A 272 2.94 14.08 -32.98
C ALA A 272 4.32 13.68 -32.45
N SER A 273 5.09 14.68 -31.99
CA SER A 273 6.36 14.44 -31.31
C SER A 273 6.14 13.68 -30.00
N VAL A 274 6.96 12.66 -29.74
CA VAL A 274 6.85 11.83 -28.53
C VAL A 274 7.70 12.42 -27.42
N VAL A 275 7.15 12.46 -26.20
CA VAL A 275 7.89 12.86 -25.01
C VAL A 275 7.49 12.00 -23.80
N VAL A 276 8.42 11.76 -22.88
CA VAL A 276 8.13 11.00 -21.65
C VAL A 276 8.24 11.92 -20.43
N GLY A 277 7.15 12.07 -19.68
CA GLY A 277 7.18 12.76 -18.38
C GLY A 277 8.03 11.97 -17.37
N PHE A 278 9.13 12.56 -16.92
CA PHE A 278 10.10 11.89 -16.05
C PHE A 278 10.33 12.67 -14.77
N SER A 279 10.01 12.06 -13.63
CA SER A 279 10.16 12.69 -12.31
C SER A 279 11.23 12.02 -11.45
N GLY A 280 12.12 11.23 -12.05
CA GLY A 280 13.13 10.43 -11.34
C GLY A 280 12.58 9.24 -10.51
N GLY A 281 11.25 9.01 -10.52
CA GLY A 281 10.61 7.96 -9.74
C GLY A 281 10.47 6.62 -10.48
N LYS A 282 10.14 5.55 -9.74
CA LYS A 282 9.92 4.20 -10.31
C LYS A 282 8.85 4.16 -11.41
N ASP A 283 7.78 4.94 -11.29
CA ASP A 283 6.65 4.89 -12.21
C ASP A 283 7.01 5.55 -13.55
N SER A 284 7.73 6.68 -13.49
CA SER A 284 8.24 7.35 -14.69
C SER A 284 9.39 6.58 -15.33
N LEU A 285 10.24 5.91 -14.53
CA LEU A 285 11.32 5.05 -15.03
C LEU A 285 10.80 3.85 -15.82
N VAL A 286 9.82 3.13 -15.27
CA VAL A 286 9.18 2.03 -16.01
C VAL A 286 8.53 2.55 -17.29
N THR A 287 7.88 3.72 -17.23
CA THR A 287 7.26 4.33 -18.42
C THR A 287 8.30 4.66 -19.49
N TYR A 288 9.41 5.30 -19.11
CA TYR A 288 10.51 5.64 -20.02
C TYR A 288 11.08 4.40 -20.70
N LEU A 289 11.43 3.37 -19.93
CA LEU A 289 12.02 2.13 -20.46
C LEU A 289 11.08 1.39 -21.41
N LEU A 290 9.76 1.43 -21.15
CA LEU A 290 8.76 0.85 -22.05
C LEU A 290 8.64 1.62 -23.36
N VAL A 291 8.72 2.96 -23.32
CA VAL A 291 8.69 3.81 -24.52
C VAL A 291 9.97 3.66 -25.33
N GLU A 292 11.14 3.73 -24.70
CA GLU A 292 12.45 3.46 -25.31
C GLU A 292 12.45 2.12 -26.04
N ARG A 293 11.99 1.04 -25.37
CA ARG A 293 11.85 -0.28 -25.99
C ARG A 293 10.88 -0.30 -27.16
N ALA A 294 9.80 0.47 -27.09
CA ALA A 294 8.79 0.52 -28.14
C ALA A 294 9.29 1.26 -29.39
N LEU A 295 10.03 2.35 -29.20
CA LEU A 295 10.58 3.18 -30.29
C LEU A 295 11.86 2.57 -30.88
N GLY A 296 12.68 1.92 -30.05
CA GLY A 296 14.01 1.45 -30.43
C GLY A 296 15.10 2.53 -30.30
N GLU A 297 14.75 3.68 -29.73
CA GLU A 297 15.63 4.82 -29.46
C GLU A 297 15.17 5.56 -28.19
N SER A 298 16.08 6.34 -27.60
CA SER A 298 15.82 7.14 -26.39
C SER A 298 14.87 8.30 -26.71
N PRO A 299 13.64 8.34 -26.15
CA PRO A 299 12.74 9.48 -26.33
C PRO A 299 13.22 10.69 -25.50
N PRO A 300 12.88 11.92 -25.90
CA PRO A 300 13.09 13.10 -25.05
C PRO A 300 12.37 12.98 -23.70
N ILE A 301 13.03 13.47 -22.67
CA ILE A 301 12.55 13.52 -21.30
C ILE A 301 11.87 14.87 -21.06
N PHE A 302 10.63 14.85 -20.59
CA PHE A 302 9.99 16.04 -20.04
C PHE A 302 10.17 16.09 -18.51
N PHE A 303 10.95 17.05 -18.02
CA PHE A 303 11.17 17.29 -16.60
C PHE A 303 11.01 18.78 -16.28
N ALA A 304 10.23 19.10 -15.26
CA ALA A 304 10.06 20.46 -14.77
C ALA A 304 10.55 20.54 -13.33
N ASP A 305 11.73 21.16 -13.14
CA ASP A 305 12.24 21.42 -11.80
C ASP A 305 11.42 22.52 -11.15
N THR A 306 10.84 22.20 -9.99
CA THR A 306 9.98 23.12 -9.25
C THR A 306 10.73 23.97 -8.23
N GLY A 307 12.06 23.86 -8.15
CA GLY A 307 12.90 24.59 -7.19
C GLY A 307 12.87 24.01 -5.77
N ILE A 308 12.18 22.89 -5.59
CA ILE A 308 12.06 22.15 -4.32
C ILE A 308 12.38 20.67 -4.47
N GLU A 309 12.85 20.23 -5.64
CA GLU A 309 13.34 18.88 -5.82
C GLU A 309 14.67 18.70 -5.06
N LEU A 310 14.93 17.49 -4.59
CA LEU A 310 16.21 17.20 -3.92
C LEU A 310 17.35 17.27 -4.96
N PRO A 311 18.54 17.80 -4.61
CA PRO A 311 19.68 17.83 -5.52
C PRO A 311 20.01 16.46 -6.11
N GLU A 312 19.86 15.39 -5.31
CA GLU A 312 20.06 14.01 -5.75
C GLU A 312 19.06 13.56 -6.81
N THR A 313 17.83 14.10 -6.81
CA THR A 313 16.82 13.82 -7.84
C THR A 313 17.19 14.48 -9.15
N VAL A 314 17.64 15.74 -9.11
CA VAL A 314 18.06 16.47 -10.32
C VAL A 314 19.28 15.79 -10.94
N GLN A 315 20.30 15.51 -10.14
CA GLN A 315 21.50 14.79 -10.59
C GLN A 315 21.16 13.42 -11.20
N PHE A 316 20.25 12.66 -10.57
CA PHE A 316 19.82 11.38 -11.12
C PHE A 316 19.18 11.51 -12.51
N ILE A 317 18.36 12.54 -12.73
CA ILE A 317 17.69 12.78 -14.01
C ILE A 317 18.71 13.18 -15.08
N GLU A 318 19.64 14.07 -14.74
CA GLU A 318 20.73 14.50 -15.63
C GLU A 318 21.63 13.32 -16.02
N ASP A 319 22.13 12.56 -15.04
CA ASP A 319 22.97 11.37 -15.28
C ASP A 319 22.23 10.32 -16.12
N PHE A 320 20.94 10.12 -15.84
CA PHE A 320 20.11 9.17 -16.60
C PHE A 320 19.95 9.61 -18.05
N ALA A 321 19.65 10.88 -18.30
CA ALA A 321 19.51 11.45 -19.63
C ALA A 321 20.84 11.39 -20.41
N GLU A 322 21.94 11.79 -19.79
CA GLU A 322 23.29 11.73 -20.38
C GLU A 322 23.66 10.30 -20.77
N SER A 323 23.42 9.33 -19.87
CA SER A 323 23.70 7.91 -20.12
C SER A 323 22.90 7.30 -21.30
N ARG A 324 21.85 7.98 -21.73
CA ARG A 324 20.96 7.58 -22.83
C ARG A 324 21.07 8.47 -24.06
N GLY A 325 21.84 9.55 -23.99
CA GLY A 325 21.85 10.60 -25.01
C GLY A 325 20.46 11.19 -25.26
N ALA A 326 19.64 11.26 -24.21
CA ALA A 326 18.27 11.78 -24.29
C ALA A 326 18.26 13.27 -23.98
N ASP A 327 17.50 14.05 -24.76
CA ASP A 327 17.31 15.47 -24.49
C ASP A 327 16.37 15.67 -23.30
N ILE A 328 16.70 16.60 -22.42
CA ILE A 328 15.80 17.07 -21.35
C ILE A 328 15.08 18.32 -21.85
N ILE A 329 13.76 18.24 -21.87
CA ILE A 329 12.82 19.29 -22.24
C ILE A 329 12.11 19.75 -20.97
N GLY A 330 12.03 21.06 -20.77
CA GLY A 330 11.35 21.66 -19.64
C GLY A 330 12.15 22.81 -19.03
N GLY A 331 11.51 23.52 -18.11
CA GLY A 331 12.08 24.71 -17.47
C GLY A 331 12.44 24.48 -16.01
N GLU A 332 13.40 25.28 -15.54
CA GLU A 332 13.68 25.46 -14.11
C GLU A 332 12.81 26.58 -13.55
N ALA A 333 12.05 26.28 -12.49
CA ALA A 333 11.25 27.30 -11.81
C ALA A 333 12.11 28.21 -10.89
N GLY A 334 13.37 27.85 -10.63
CA GLY A 334 14.26 28.59 -9.72
C GLY A 334 13.61 28.86 -8.36
N ASP A 335 13.68 30.11 -7.90
CA ASP A 335 13.10 30.53 -6.61
C ASP A 335 11.59 30.78 -6.64
N GLN A 336 10.91 30.54 -7.76
CA GLN A 336 9.49 30.86 -7.93
C GLN A 336 8.58 30.16 -6.91
N PHE A 337 8.95 28.96 -6.42
CA PHE A 337 8.23 28.33 -5.32
C PHE A 337 8.28 29.19 -4.06
N TRP A 338 9.47 29.63 -3.66
CA TRP A 338 9.69 30.39 -2.43
C TRP A 338 9.04 31.77 -2.50
N GLU A 339 9.16 32.47 -3.62
CA GLU A 339 8.46 33.75 -3.86
C GLU A 339 6.95 33.58 -3.78
N SER A 340 6.42 32.48 -4.31
CA SER A 340 4.99 32.21 -4.28
C SER A 340 4.48 31.81 -2.88
N VAL A 341 5.34 31.21 -2.03
CA VAL A 341 5.01 30.93 -0.62
C VAL A 341 4.77 32.23 0.15
N ASP A 342 5.53 33.28 -0.13
CA ASP A 342 5.34 34.59 0.54
C ASP A 342 3.99 35.23 0.18
N ILE A 343 3.45 34.92 -1.01
CA ILE A 343 2.17 35.46 -1.50
C ILE A 343 0.98 34.59 -1.07
N PHE A 344 1.08 33.27 -1.28
CA PHE A 344 -0.03 32.33 -1.13
C PHE A 344 0.00 31.56 0.19
N GLY A 345 1.11 31.61 0.93
CA GLY A 345 1.37 30.71 2.06
C GLY A 345 1.72 29.29 1.63
N PRO A 346 2.05 28.41 2.60
CA PRO A 346 2.46 27.04 2.30
C PRO A 346 1.35 26.25 1.59
N PRO A 347 1.70 25.41 0.60
CA PRO A 347 0.71 24.59 -0.09
C PRO A 347 0.04 23.62 0.89
N ALA A 348 -1.26 23.44 0.73
CA ALA A 348 -2.05 22.50 1.53
C ALA A 348 -2.75 21.48 0.65
N ARG A 349 -3.22 20.38 1.24
CA ARG A 349 -3.95 19.32 0.52
C ARG A 349 -5.10 19.86 -0.33
N ASP A 350 -5.81 20.86 0.21
CA ASP A 350 -6.99 21.46 -0.40
C ASP A 350 -6.65 22.79 -1.12
N PHE A 351 -5.39 23.24 -1.04
CA PHE A 351 -4.88 24.48 -1.66
C PHE A 351 -3.53 24.21 -2.36
N ARG A 352 -3.59 23.44 -3.46
CA ARG A 352 -2.43 22.96 -4.23
C ARG A 352 -2.00 23.94 -5.32
N TRP A 353 -1.80 25.22 -4.97
CA TRP A 353 -1.44 26.25 -5.94
C TRP A 353 -0.10 25.95 -6.64
N CYS A 354 0.85 25.32 -5.94
CA CYS A 354 2.18 25.00 -6.45
C CYS A 354 2.15 24.15 -7.74
N CYS A 355 1.21 23.22 -7.88
CA CYS A 355 1.08 22.41 -9.09
C CYS A 355 0.64 23.24 -10.31
N LYS A 356 -0.23 24.23 -10.08
CA LYS A 356 -0.73 25.10 -11.16
C LYS A 356 0.33 26.08 -11.61
N VAL A 357 1.03 26.69 -10.65
CA VAL A 357 2.03 27.72 -10.89
C VAL A 357 3.33 27.13 -11.44
N LEU A 358 3.81 26.03 -10.86
CA LEU A 358 5.17 25.53 -11.11
C LEU A 358 5.23 24.36 -12.10
N LYS A 359 4.13 23.61 -12.28
CA LYS A 359 4.13 22.44 -13.17
C LYS A 359 3.35 22.67 -14.45
N LEU A 360 2.09 23.10 -14.36
CA LEU A 360 1.22 23.19 -15.54
C LEU A 360 1.58 24.33 -16.49
N GLY A 361 1.85 25.54 -15.96
CA GLY A 361 2.20 26.71 -16.78
C GLY A 361 3.53 26.53 -17.51
N PRO A 362 4.64 26.26 -16.80
CA PRO A 362 5.95 26.02 -17.41
C PRO A 362 5.96 24.84 -18.37
N ALA A 363 5.28 23.73 -18.04
CA ALA A 363 5.18 22.58 -18.94
C ALA A 363 4.52 22.93 -20.28
N ALA A 364 3.40 23.65 -20.24
CA ALA A 364 2.69 24.04 -21.46
C ALA A 364 3.52 24.99 -22.33
N ALA A 365 4.29 25.90 -21.71
CA ALA A 365 5.19 26.81 -22.41
C ALA A 365 6.36 26.08 -23.06
N SER A 366 7.12 25.27 -22.30
CA SER A 366 8.26 24.52 -22.84
C SER A 366 7.86 23.55 -23.94
N ILE A 367 6.71 22.87 -23.79
CA ILE A 367 6.19 21.97 -24.85
C ILE A 367 5.84 22.76 -26.12
N ALA A 368 5.24 23.95 -25.99
CA ALA A 368 4.89 24.79 -27.13
C ALA A 368 6.14 25.36 -27.84
N ASP A 369 7.14 25.78 -27.07
CA ASP A 369 8.35 26.45 -27.56
C ASP A 369 9.36 25.46 -28.18
N ASP A 370 9.57 24.29 -27.55
CA ASP A 370 10.61 23.33 -27.95
C ASP A 370 10.11 22.28 -28.96
N LEU A 371 8.86 21.83 -28.83
CA LEU A 371 8.36 20.69 -29.60
C LEU A 371 7.43 21.07 -30.76
N GLY A 372 6.84 22.27 -30.74
CA GLY A 372 6.03 22.82 -31.84
C GLY A 372 4.86 21.92 -32.31
N GLY A 373 3.62 22.27 -31.96
CA GLY A 373 2.43 21.57 -32.48
C GLY A 373 1.90 20.48 -31.55
N LYS A 374 1.43 19.36 -32.11
CA LYS A 374 0.80 18.27 -31.34
C LYS A 374 1.88 17.39 -30.71
N VAL A 375 1.75 17.11 -29.41
CA VAL A 375 2.70 16.27 -28.66
C VAL A 375 2.00 15.08 -28.04
N LEU A 376 2.60 13.90 -28.18
CA LEU A 376 2.19 12.67 -27.54
C LEU A 376 3.04 12.44 -26.28
N SER A 377 2.46 12.75 -25.12
CA SER A 377 3.13 12.58 -23.82
C SER A 377 2.79 11.24 -23.17
N PHE A 378 3.81 10.48 -22.79
CA PHE A 378 3.67 9.29 -21.96
C PHE A 378 4.00 9.60 -20.51
N MET A 379 3.07 9.29 -19.60
CA MET A 379 3.22 9.54 -18.17
C MET A 379 2.92 8.29 -17.33
N GLY A 380 3.79 8.03 -16.35
CA GLY A 380 3.58 6.99 -15.36
C GLY A 380 2.54 7.42 -14.32
N GLN A 381 1.39 6.75 -14.27
CA GLN A 381 0.36 7.03 -13.28
C GLN A 381 -0.15 5.77 -12.58
N ARG A 382 -0.25 5.84 -11.25
CA ARG A 382 -0.83 4.78 -10.42
C ARG A 382 -2.29 5.08 -10.10
N LYS A 383 -3.20 4.18 -10.51
CA LYS A 383 -4.65 4.27 -10.23
C LYS A 383 -5.00 4.33 -8.73
N LEU A 384 -4.15 3.73 -7.89
CA LEU A 384 -4.37 3.65 -6.44
C LEU A 384 -4.05 4.95 -5.69
N GLU A 385 -3.49 5.97 -6.35
CA GLU A 385 -3.14 7.23 -5.70
C GLU A 385 -4.35 8.15 -5.48
N SER A 386 -5.36 8.11 -6.34
CA SER A 386 -6.56 8.95 -6.18
C SER A 386 -7.79 8.37 -6.88
N PHE A 387 -8.97 8.79 -6.44
CA PHE A 387 -10.23 8.44 -7.11
C PHE A 387 -10.26 8.93 -8.56
N GLN A 388 -9.79 10.15 -8.82
CA GLN A 388 -9.74 10.72 -10.17
C GLN A 388 -8.88 9.85 -11.10
N ARG A 389 -7.66 9.47 -10.68
CA ARG A 389 -6.78 8.60 -11.46
C ARG A 389 -7.34 7.19 -11.65
N SER A 390 -8.16 6.71 -10.74
CA SER A 390 -8.75 5.37 -10.85
C SER A 390 -9.75 5.23 -12.00
N VAL A 391 -10.43 6.33 -12.36
CA VAL A 391 -11.44 6.39 -13.42
C VAL A 391 -10.92 7.02 -14.71
N GLU A 392 -9.69 7.53 -14.70
CA GLU A 392 -9.05 8.15 -15.86
C GLU A 392 -8.82 7.12 -16.97
N PRO A 393 -9.17 7.43 -18.23
CA PRO A 393 -8.87 6.57 -19.36
C PRO A 393 -7.35 6.49 -19.59
N ARG A 394 -6.90 5.48 -20.36
CA ARG A 394 -5.47 5.34 -20.70
C ARG A 394 -4.94 6.44 -21.64
N VAL A 395 -5.83 7.16 -22.31
CA VAL A 395 -5.52 8.25 -23.25
C VAL A 395 -6.45 9.41 -22.94
N THR A 396 -5.88 10.60 -22.84
CA THR A 396 -6.56 11.88 -22.60
C THR A 396 -6.03 12.90 -23.59
N GLU A 397 -6.88 13.84 -24.01
CA GLU A 397 -6.52 14.97 -24.88
C GLU A 397 -6.87 16.26 -24.13
N ASN A 398 -6.00 17.26 -24.24
CA ASN A 398 -6.15 18.56 -23.57
C ASN A 398 -6.73 19.61 -24.52
#